data_AF-A0A941TAF9-F1
#
_entry.id   AF-A0A941TAF9-F1
#
_cell.length_a   1.000
_cell.length_b   1.000
_cell.length_c   1.000
_cell.angle_alpha   90.00
_cell.angle_beta   90.00
_cell.angle_gamma   90.00
#
_symmetry.space_group_name_H-M   'P 1'
#
loop_
_entity.id
_entity.type
_entity.pdbx_description
1 polymer ?
#
loop_
_entity_poly.entity_id
_entity_poly.type
_entity_poly.pdbx_seq_one_letter_code
_entity_poly.pdbx_strand_id
1 'polypeptide(L)'
;MSNISRAGSTRRAHSLRRRYVSTQPEARPAIYDYAIVRVVPRAERGEFLNAGVILACQDASFLEARVELDEARLLALDPNADLVTITQHLAAIPAICAGGKHASPLAALSRRERFDWLTAPRSALIQTSPVHTGRCTDPLAALEALMRKMVRTSAAAR
;
A
#
# COMPACT_ATOMS: atom_id res chain seq x y z
N MET A 1 22.38 -76.31 45.53
CA MET A 1 23.80 -76.13 45.17
C MET A 1 23.91 -74.95 44.21
N SER A 2 24.86 -74.09 44.52
CA SER A 2 25.03 -72.70 44.08
C SER A 2 25.45 -72.50 42.62
N ASN A 3 25.12 -71.32 42.05
CA ASN A 3 26.02 -70.39 41.34
C ASN A 3 25.19 -69.21 40.78
N ILE A 4 25.34 -67.98 41.27
CA ILE A 4 26.34 -66.93 40.95
C ILE A 4 26.15 -66.28 39.56
N SER A 5 25.61 -65.05 39.62
CA SER A 5 26.05 -63.80 38.98
C SER A 5 25.99 -63.61 37.45
N ARG A 6 25.29 -62.56 37.00
CA ARG A 6 25.94 -61.39 36.36
C ARG A 6 25.00 -60.21 36.16
N ALA A 7 25.55 -59.03 36.42
CA ALA A 7 24.97 -57.72 36.20
C ALA A 7 24.85 -57.36 34.71
N GLY A 8 23.83 -56.57 34.38
CA GLY A 8 23.72 -55.78 33.15
C GLY A 8 22.80 -54.59 33.44
N SER A 9 23.35 -53.46 33.90
CA SER A 9 23.77 -52.33 33.06
C SER A 9 22.62 -51.70 32.27
N THR A 10 22.05 -50.67 32.89
CA THR A 10 21.60 -49.39 32.34
C THR A 10 21.23 -49.31 30.86
N ARG A 11 20.02 -48.77 30.60
CA ARG A 11 19.83 -47.68 29.63
C ARG A 11 18.50 -46.98 29.88
N ARG A 12 18.58 -45.85 30.59
CA ARG A 12 17.53 -44.81 30.57
C ARG A 12 17.40 -44.32 29.13
N ALA A 13 16.25 -44.54 28.52
CA ALA A 13 15.90 -43.89 27.26
C ALA A 13 15.72 -42.39 27.53
N HIS A 14 16.79 -41.62 27.32
CA HIS A 14 16.70 -40.17 27.22
C HIS A 14 15.90 -39.85 25.96
N SER A 15 14.60 -39.58 26.13
CA SER A 15 13.76 -39.02 25.09
C SER A 15 14.32 -37.65 24.72
N LEU A 16 15.07 -37.58 23.62
CA LEU A 16 15.46 -36.33 22.99
C LEU A 16 14.18 -35.68 22.44
N ARG A 17 13.50 -34.91 23.29
CA ARG A 17 12.51 -33.93 22.84
C ARG A 17 13.25 -32.88 22.03
N ARG A 18 13.41 -33.15 20.74
CA ARG A 18 13.84 -32.17 19.74
C ARG A 18 12.82 -31.03 19.79
N ARG A 19 13.18 -29.92 20.45
CA ARG A 19 12.38 -28.70 20.42
C ARG A 19 12.36 -28.23 18.97
N TYR A 20 11.25 -28.47 18.30
CA TYR A 20 10.96 -27.84 17.03
C TYR A 20 10.71 -26.37 17.33
N VAL A 21 11.73 -25.52 17.10
CA VAL A 21 11.54 -24.07 17.07
C VAL A 21 10.70 -23.82 15.83
N SER A 22 9.44 -23.43 16.01
CA SER A 22 8.61 -22.94 14.92
C SER A 22 9.19 -21.62 14.45
N THR A 23 10.12 -21.65 13.50
CA THR A 23 10.49 -20.47 12.74
C THR A 23 9.31 -20.16 11.82
N GLN A 24 8.43 -19.26 12.28
CA GLN A 24 7.55 -18.53 11.37
C GLN A 24 8.45 -17.95 10.28
N PRO A 25 8.15 -18.11 8.97
CA PRO A 25 8.96 -17.47 7.95
C PRO A 25 8.87 -15.96 8.17
N GLU A 26 9.99 -15.32 8.52
CA GLU A 26 10.05 -13.85 8.55
C GLU A 26 9.60 -13.34 7.18
N ALA A 27 8.59 -12.48 7.16
CA ALA A 27 8.06 -11.92 5.93
C ALA A 27 9.20 -11.21 5.18
N ARG A 28 9.59 -11.76 4.03
CA ARG A 28 10.66 -11.18 3.21
C ARG A 28 10.23 -9.78 2.76
N PRO A 29 11.03 -8.74 2.98
CA PRO A 29 10.67 -7.39 2.55
C PRO A 29 10.55 -7.33 1.02
N ALA A 30 9.41 -6.87 0.55
CA ALA A 30 9.07 -6.65 -0.84
C ALA A 30 9.30 -5.19 -1.26
N ILE A 31 9.52 -4.98 -2.55
CA ILE A 31 9.62 -3.64 -3.15
C ILE A 31 8.22 -3.20 -3.59
N TYR A 32 7.90 -1.93 -3.38
CA TYR A 32 6.68 -1.31 -3.91
C TYR A 32 7.00 0.00 -4.61
N ASP A 33 6.18 0.32 -5.59
CA ASP A 33 6.13 1.63 -6.22
C ASP A 33 4.90 2.40 -5.73
N TYR A 34 5.01 3.71 -5.59
CA TYR A 34 3.91 4.57 -5.22
C TYR A 34 3.96 5.92 -5.92
N ALA A 35 2.79 6.54 -6.06
CA ALA A 35 2.64 7.91 -6.50
C ALA A 35 1.60 8.63 -5.64
N ILE A 36 1.79 9.94 -5.45
CA ILE A 36 0.85 10.79 -4.71
C ILE A 36 -0.17 11.35 -5.68
N VAL A 37 -1.46 11.18 -5.37
CA VAL A 37 -2.56 11.81 -6.10
C VAL A 37 -2.64 13.27 -5.65
N ARG A 38 -2.67 14.19 -6.60
CA ARG A 38 -2.66 15.64 -6.40
C ARG A 38 -3.87 16.27 -7.08
N VAL A 39 -4.56 17.14 -6.37
CA VAL A 39 -5.55 18.06 -6.94
C VAL A 39 -4.83 19.37 -7.25
N VAL A 40 -4.92 19.81 -8.49
CA VAL A 40 -4.34 21.06 -9.01
C VAL A 40 -5.51 21.95 -9.43
N PRO A 41 -6.10 22.74 -8.50
CA PRO A 41 -7.31 23.50 -8.80
C PRO A 41 -7.11 24.50 -9.95
N ARG A 42 -5.89 25.05 -10.07
CA ARG A 42 -5.48 25.95 -11.15
C ARG A 42 -4.11 25.59 -11.68
N ALA A 43 -4.06 24.97 -12.85
CA ALA A 43 -2.83 24.46 -13.45
C ALA A 43 -1.81 25.57 -13.73
N GLU A 44 -2.27 26.76 -14.10
CA GLU A 44 -1.44 27.93 -14.40
C GLU A 44 -0.69 28.49 -13.18
N ARG A 45 -1.16 28.20 -11.97
CA ARG A 45 -0.52 28.64 -10.72
C ARG A 45 0.47 27.63 -10.17
N GLY A 46 0.40 26.38 -10.61
CA GLY A 46 1.25 25.29 -10.11
C GLY A 46 0.99 24.90 -8.65
N GLU A 47 -0.10 25.37 -8.05
CA GLU A 47 -0.51 25.03 -6.69
C GLU A 47 -1.22 23.68 -6.67
N PHE A 48 -0.94 22.84 -5.68
CA PHE A 48 -1.57 21.54 -5.55
C PHE A 48 -1.78 21.11 -4.11
N LEU A 49 -2.81 20.28 -3.91
CA LEU A 49 -3.12 19.61 -2.66
C LEU A 49 -2.97 18.10 -2.86
N ASN A 50 -2.18 17.45 -1.99
CA ASN A 50 -2.15 15.99 -1.96
C ASN A 50 -3.50 15.47 -1.47
N ALA A 51 -4.12 14.55 -2.23
CA ALA A 51 -5.45 14.03 -1.96
C ALA A 51 -5.49 12.49 -1.95
N GLY A 52 -4.35 11.82 -2.06
CA GLY A 52 -4.32 10.36 -2.03
C GLY A 52 -2.98 9.75 -2.36
N VAL A 53 -2.93 8.42 -2.34
CA VAL A 53 -1.76 7.61 -2.66
C VAL A 53 -2.23 6.41 -3.49
N ILE A 54 -1.47 6.09 -4.53
CA ILE A 54 -1.59 4.85 -5.30
C ILE A 54 -0.34 4.03 -4.99
N LEU A 55 -0.49 2.76 -4.61
CA LEU A 55 0.62 1.86 -4.29
C LEU A 55 0.49 0.55 -5.06
N ALA A 56 1.57 0.12 -5.70
CA ALA A 56 1.69 -1.17 -6.37
C ALA A 56 2.86 -1.97 -5.79
N CYS A 57 2.61 -3.22 -5.42
CA CYS A 57 3.64 -4.17 -4.99
C CYS A 57 3.47 -5.46 -5.79
N GLN A 58 4.40 -5.71 -6.71
CA GLN A 58 4.32 -6.84 -7.63
C GLN A 58 4.44 -8.18 -6.90
N ASP A 59 5.41 -8.30 -5.98
CA ASP A 59 5.65 -9.52 -5.21
C ASP A 59 4.43 -9.92 -4.37
N ALA A 60 3.69 -8.94 -3.86
CA ALA A 60 2.47 -9.15 -3.07
C ALA A 60 1.18 -9.18 -3.92
N SER A 61 1.28 -9.10 -5.27
CA SER A 61 0.11 -8.98 -6.15
C SER A 61 -0.87 -7.87 -5.73
N PHE A 62 -0.33 -6.77 -5.20
CA PHE A 62 -1.09 -5.69 -4.58
C PHE A 62 -1.12 -4.46 -5.48
N LEU A 63 -2.31 -3.91 -5.68
CA LEU A 63 -2.53 -2.59 -6.27
C LEU A 63 -3.74 -1.97 -5.58
N GLU A 64 -3.52 -0.86 -4.89
CA GLU A 64 -4.59 -0.15 -4.21
C GLU A 64 -4.32 1.35 -4.20
N ALA A 65 -5.41 2.11 -4.15
CA ALA A 65 -5.35 3.54 -3.92
C ALA A 65 -6.26 3.92 -2.75
N ARG A 66 -5.83 4.94 -2.01
CA ARG A 66 -6.61 5.62 -0.99
C ARG A 66 -6.66 7.09 -1.34
N VAL A 67 -7.86 7.68 -1.27
CA VAL A 67 -8.09 9.09 -1.58
C VAL A 67 -8.87 9.73 -0.43
N GLU A 68 -8.41 10.89 0.00
CA GLU A 68 -9.02 11.72 1.04
C GLU A 68 -8.80 13.18 0.66
N LEU A 69 -9.89 13.92 0.49
CA LEU A 69 -9.86 15.33 0.13
C LEU A 69 -10.20 16.19 1.34
N ASP A 70 -9.29 17.09 1.70
CA ASP A 70 -9.59 18.19 2.63
C ASP A 70 -10.15 19.36 1.82
N GLU A 71 -11.49 19.42 1.72
CA GLU A 71 -12.19 20.43 0.93
C GLU A 71 -11.91 21.85 1.41
N ALA A 72 -11.77 22.06 2.73
CA ALA A 72 -11.47 23.38 3.28
C ALA A 72 -10.09 23.87 2.84
N ARG A 73 -9.08 23.01 2.85
CA ARG A 73 -7.74 23.34 2.33
C ARG A 73 -7.75 23.58 0.82
N LEU A 74 -8.54 22.82 0.07
CA LEU A 74 -8.67 23.03 -1.37
C LEU A 74 -9.31 24.38 -1.69
N LEU A 75 -10.42 24.72 -1.02
CA LEU A 75 -11.11 25.99 -1.18
C LEU A 75 -10.26 27.19 -0.72
N ALA A 76 -9.31 26.97 0.20
CA ALA A 76 -8.34 27.98 0.57
C ALA A 76 -7.30 28.26 -0.54
N LEU A 77 -6.98 27.28 -1.40
CA LEU A 77 -6.13 27.47 -2.58
C LEU A 77 -6.93 28.11 -3.73
N ASP A 78 -8.16 27.66 -3.94
CA ASP A 78 -9.08 28.24 -4.94
C ASP A 78 -10.52 28.23 -4.44
N PRO A 79 -11.08 29.39 -4.07
CA PRO A 79 -12.46 29.52 -3.60
C PRO A 79 -13.51 29.08 -4.62
N ASN A 80 -13.14 28.98 -5.91
CA ASN A 80 -14.05 28.59 -6.99
C ASN A 80 -13.83 27.14 -7.46
N ALA A 81 -13.06 26.33 -6.73
CA ALA A 81 -12.82 24.94 -7.10
C ALA A 81 -14.14 24.13 -7.17
N ASP A 82 -14.36 23.41 -8.27
CA ASP A 82 -15.52 22.52 -8.43
C ASP A 82 -15.31 21.21 -7.66
N LEU A 83 -15.74 21.21 -6.40
CA LEU A 83 -15.61 20.06 -5.50
C LEU A 83 -16.35 18.83 -6.01
N VAL A 84 -17.47 19.00 -6.72
CA VAL A 84 -18.28 17.86 -7.22
C VAL A 84 -17.50 17.12 -8.29
N THR A 85 -17.03 17.85 -9.30
CA THR A 85 -16.24 17.28 -10.40
C THR A 85 -14.93 16.67 -9.88
N ILE A 86 -14.25 17.36 -8.96
CA ILE A 86 -13.01 16.87 -8.35
C ILE A 86 -13.24 15.55 -7.59
N THR A 87 -14.29 15.48 -6.77
CA THR A 87 -14.62 14.27 -5.99
C THR A 87 -14.97 13.09 -6.91
N GLN A 88 -15.73 13.34 -7.98
CA GLN A 88 -16.05 12.31 -8.98
C GLN A 88 -14.78 11.77 -9.66
N HIS A 89 -13.86 12.65 -10.05
CA HIS A 89 -12.58 12.23 -10.64
C HIS A 89 -11.71 11.45 -9.66
N LEU A 90 -11.63 11.88 -8.40
CA LEU A 90 -10.88 11.17 -7.35
C LEU A 90 -11.45 9.76 -7.10
N ALA A 91 -12.78 9.60 -7.10
CA ALA A 91 -13.45 8.31 -6.88
C ALA A 91 -13.14 7.28 -7.96
N ALA A 92 -12.80 7.71 -9.18
CA ALA A 92 -12.41 6.80 -10.26
C ALA A 92 -11.08 6.07 -9.98
N ILE A 93 -10.16 6.68 -9.21
CA ILE A 93 -8.81 6.12 -8.99
C ILE A 93 -8.86 4.78 -8.23
N PRO A 94 -9.48 4.67 -7.04
CA PRO A 94 -9.63 3.37 -6.37
C PRO A 94 -10.41 2.35 -7.20
N ALA A 95 -11.42 2.79 -7.96
CA ALA A 95 -12.19 1.90 -8.84
C ALA A 95 -11.32 1.28 -9.95
N ILE A 96 -10.41 2.07 -10.54
CA ILE A 96 -9.44 1.57 -11.52
C ILE A 96 -8.45 0.61 -10.85
N CYS A 97 -7.96 0.90 -9.65
CA CYS A 97 -7.09 -0.02 -8.90
C CYS A 97 -7.76 -1.38 -8.64
N ALA A 98 -9.02 -1.38 -8.20
CA ALA A 98 -9.80 -2.60 -7.97
C ALA A 98 -10.00 -3.41 -9.26
N GLY A 99 -10.28 -2.73 -10.37
CA GLY A 99 -10.64 -3.36 -11.64
C GLY A 99 -11.99 -4.08 -11.56
N GLY A 100 -12.18 -5.11 -12.40
CA GLY A 100 -13.40 -5.94 -12.41
C GLY A 100 -14.25 -5.79 -13.68
N LYS A 101 -15.14 -6.77 -13.93
CA LYS A 101 -15.88 -6.92 -15.20
C LYS A 101 -16.91 -5.82 -15.50
N HIS A 102 -17.26 -4.99 -14.51
CA HIS A 102 -18.15 -3.84 -14.67
C HIS A 102 -17.41 -2.51 -14.84
N ALA A 103 -16.08 -2.52 -14.71
CA ALA A 103 -15.27 -1.33 -14.85
C ALA A 103 -14.81 -1.18 -16.32
N SER A 104 -14.59 0.07 -16.73
CA SER A 104 -14.19 0.54 -18.07
C SER A 104 -13.13 -0.32 -18.78
N PRO A 105 -12.80 -0.10 -20.07
CA PRO A 105 -11.74 -0.85 -20.77
C PRO A 105 -10.41 -0.99 -20.01
N LEU A 106 -10.12 -0.07 -19.08
CA LEU A 106 -8.96 -0.10 -18.18
C LEU A 106 -8.97 -1.26 -17.19
N ALA A 107 -10.14 -1.82 -16.86
CA ALA A 107 -10.28 -2.90 -15.91
C ALA A 107 -9.75 -4.24 -16.43
N ALA A 108 -9.67 -4.40 -17.77
CA ALA A 108 -9.09 -5.56 -18.43
C ALA A 108 -7.55 -5.54 -18.39
N LEU A 109 -6.94 -4.39 -18.10
CA LEU A 109 -5.50 -4.27 -17.95
C LEU A 109 -4.99 -4.98 -16.69
N SER A 110 -3.76 -5.48 -16.75
CA SER A 110 -3.04 -6.00 -15.60
C SER A 110 -2.84 -4.93 -14.53
N ARG A 111 -2.57 -5.33 -13.28
CA ARG A 111 -2.30 -4.38 -12.18
C ARG A 111 -1.18 -3.39 -12.52
N ARG A 112 -0.12 -3.87 -13.18
CA ARG A 112 1.00 -3.02 -13.57
C ARG A 112 0.59 -2.00 -14.62
N GLU A 113 -0.11 -2.42 -15.67
CA GLU A 113 -0.62 -1.51 -16.70
C GLU A 113 -1.60 -0.49 -16.14
N ARG A 114 -2.45 -0.86 -15.17
CA ARG A 114 -3.34 0.08 -14.49
C ARG A 114 -2.55 1.11 -13.67
N PHE A 115 -1.51 0.67 -12.96
CA PHE A 115 -0.62 1.57 -12.23
C PHE A 115 0.10 2.54 -13.18
N ASP A 116 0.69 2.03 -14.26
CA ASP A 116 1.40 2.85 -15.24
C ASP A 116 0.43 3.84 -15.93
N TRP A 117 -0.79 3.43 -16.24
CA TRP A 117 -1.82 4.32 -16.78
C TRP A 117 -2.25 5.41 -15.79
N LEU A 118 -2.41 5.05 -14.51
CA LEU A 118 -2.81 6.00 -13.46
C LEU A 118 -1.72 7.05 -13.18
N THR A 119 -0.45 6.65 -13.28
CA THR A 119 0.72 7.49 -12.96
C THR A 119 1.29 8.24 -14.18
N ALA A 120 0.77 7.98 -15.37
CA ALA A 120 1.17 8.68 -16.59
C ALA A 120 0.87 10.20 -16.49
N PRO A 121 1.80 11.08 -16.89
CA PRO A 121 1.59 12.53 -16.87
C PRO A 121 0.36 12.94 -17.68
N ARG A 122 -0.52 13.76 -17.07
CA ARG A 122 -1.71 14.32 -17.73
C ARG A 122 -1.95 15.76 -17.29
N SER A 123 -2.29 16.62 -18.24
CA SER A 123 -2.71 18.00 -17.97
C SER A 123 -4.18 18.03 -17.56
N ALA A 124 -4.45 17.63 -16.32
CA ALA A 124 -5.79 17.62 -15.74
C ALA A 124 -5.78 18.22 -14.33
N LEU A 125 -6.97 18.54 -13.81
CA LEU A 125 -7.19 18.94 -12.41
C LEU A 125 -6.67 17.89 -11.42
N ILE A 126 -6.66 16.61 -11.81
CA ILE A 126 -6.08 15.52 -11.02
C ILE A 126 -4.79 15.07 -11.70
N GLN A 127 -3.71 15.12 -10.94
CA GLN A 127 -2.36 14.72 -11.38
C GLN A 127 -1.76 13.73 -10.40
N THR A 128 -0.67 13.09 -10.82
CA THR A 128 0.15 12.25 -9.94
C THR A 128 1.54 12.83 -9.80
N SER A 129 2.18 12.62 -8.65
CA SER A 129 3.62 12.84 -8.51
C SER A 129 4.41 11.91 -9.46
N PRO A 130 5.72 12.16 -9.66
CA PRO A 130 6.62 11.12 -10.13
C PRO A 130 6.47 9.84 -9.28
N VAL A 131 6.76 8.69 -9.91
CA VAL A 131 6.77 7.41 -9.21
C VAL A 131 7.98 7.35 -8.28
N HIS A 132 7.75 6.86 -7.08
CA HIS A 132 8.74 6.64 -6.05
C HIS A 132 8.73 5.17 -5.63
N THR A 133 9.85 4.66 -5.14
CA THR A 133 9.99 3.26 -4.72
C THR A 133 10.27 3.16 -3.22
N GLY A 134 9.70 2.16 -2.57
CA GLY A 134 9.91 1.87 -1.15
C GLY A 134 10.03 0.37 -0.88
N ARG A 135 10.18 0.03 0.41
CA ARG A 135 10.29 -1.35 0.89
C ARG A 135 9.29 -1.59 2.01
N CYS A 136 8.59 -2.71 1.98
CA CYS A 136 7.60 -3.07 3.00
C CYS A 136 7.55 -4.57 3.22
N THR A 137 7.07 -5.00 4.38
CA THR A 137 6.65 -6.38 4.62
C THR A 137 5.14 -6.53 4.47
N ASP A 138 4.39 -5.42 4.58
CA ASP A 138 2.95 -5.33 4.36
C ASP A 138 2.64 -4.08 3.51
N PRO A 139 2.17 -4.25 2.26
CA PRO A 139 1.87 -3.13 1.37
C PRO A 139 0.66 -2.29 1.82
N LEU A 140 -0.31 -2.89 2.53
CA LEU A 140 -1.47 -2.16 3.04
C LEU A 140 -1.06 -1.24 4.21
N ALA A 141 -0.22 -1.75 5.12
CA ALA A 141 0.36 -0.92 6.18
C ALA A 141 1.24 0.21 5.62
N ALA A 142 2.01 -0.07 4.55
CA ALA A 142 2.80 0.95 3.86
C ALA A 142 1.93 2.05 3.23
N LEU A 143 0.82 1.66 2.57
CA LEU A 143 -0.15 2.59 2.00
C LEU A 143 -0.74 3.52 3.07
N GLU A 144 -1.16 2.98 4.20
CA GLU A 144 -1.69 3.77 5.32
C GLU A 144 -0.63 4.69 5.95
N ALA A 145 0.62 4.25 6.03
CA ALA A 145 1.71 5.09 6.49
C ALA A 145 1.96 6.27 5.54
N LEU A 146 1.89 6.06 4.22
CA LEU A 146 2.00 7.12 3.22
C LEU A 146 0.82 8.09 3.29
N MET A 147 -0.42 7.60 3.47
CA MET A 147 -1.60 8.46 3.66
C MET A 147 -1.43 9.39 4.88
N ARG A 148 -0.99 8.84 6.02
CA ARG A 148 -0.71 9.66 7.23
C ARG A 148 0.39 10.68 7.01
N LYS A 149 1.44 10.33 6.26
CA LYS A 149 2.60 11.19 6.07
C LYS A 149 2.36 12.29 5.03
N MET A 150 1.64 11.98 3.96
CA MET A 150 1.61 12.81 2.74
C MET A 150 0.27 13.50 2.50
N VAL A 151 -0.82 13.02 3.10
CA VAL A 151 -2.18 13.47 2.81
C VAL A 151 -2.85 14.03 4.06
N ARG A 152 -3.00 13.19 5.09
CA ARG A 152 -3.69 13.54 6.33
C ARG A 152 -2.87 14.54 7.15
N THR A 153 -3.51 15.60 7.62
CA THR A 153 -2.88 16.52 8.57
C THR A 153 -2.91 15.90 9.96
N SER A 154 -1.78 15.88 10.67
CA SER A 154 -1.81 15.63 12.11
C SER A 154 -2.36 16.88 12.79
N ALA A 155 -3.59 16.82 13.31
CA ALA A 155 -4.11 17.88 14.18
C ALA A 155 -3.22 18.12 15.42
N ALA A 156 -2.35 17.17 15.77
CA ALA A 156 -1.47 17.19 16.94
C ALA A 156 -0.11 17.90 16.77
N ALA A 157 0.12 18.61 15.66
CA ALA A 157 1.36 19.38 15.43
C ALA A 157 1.16 20.90 15.59
N ARG A 158 0.20 21.33 16.39
CA ARG A 158 -0.01 22.73 16.77
C ARG A 158 0.00 22.87 18.29
#